data_AF-W0T3F6-F1
#
_entry.id   AF-W0T3F6-F1
#
_cell.length_a   1.000
_cell.length_b   1.000
_cell.length_c   1.000
_cell.angle_alpha   90.00
_cell.angle_beta   90.00
_cell.angle_gamma   90.00
#
_symmetry.space_group_name_H-M   'P 1'
#
loop_
_entity.id
_entity.type
_entity.pdbx_description
1 polymer ?
#
loop_
_entity_poly.entity_id
_entity_poly.type
_entity_poly.pdbx_seq_one_letter_code
_entity_poly.pdbx_strand_id
1 'polypeptide(L)'
;MYIPSHLEVTELDQQVELIREYPLGTMFSYNGGKSRLLDYFKSGKEDDAIDSEMCATHVPFCYVAGNSGTGPGKLIAHLARRNQHVELLEQSPNCLVVFQSVDSYVSPEYYPLKKKTHKFVPTWDFGCVHVYGRARIIRDDPAWLLEMLNAITDQEEEKRPDEANRWKVSEAEPSYLERMMKEVVGIEIEISSMQCKMKFQQDQPPVNVNGVLDGYSKELDAAKAQELSKFTRKHYPRDL
;
A
#
# COMPACT_ATOMS: atom_id res chain seq x y z
N MET A 1 5.98 -3.73 11.88
CA MET A 1 4.75 -3.86 12.69
C MET A 1 4.78 -5.15 13.50
N TYR A 2 4.01 -5.27 14.60
CA TYR A 2 3.83 -6.55 15.30
C TYR A 2 2.81 -7.42 14.57
N ILE A 3 3.22 -8.64 14.22
CA ILE A 3 2.40 -9.61 13.47
C ILE A 3 2.47 -10.96 14.20
N PRO A 4 1.35 -11.42 14.79
CA PRO A 4 1.25 -12.80 15.23
C PRO A 4 1.47 -13.75 14.04
N SER A 5 2.21 -14.84 14.24
CA SER A 5 2.61 -15.75 13.15
C SER A 5 1.43 -16.31 12.33
N HIS A 6 0.28 -16.57 12.96
CA HIS A 6 -0.92 -17.06 12.27
C HIS A 6 -1.64 -16.00 11.42
N LEU A 7 -1.21 -14.73 11.50
CA LEU A 7 -1.70 -13.63 10.67
C LEU A 7 -0.64 -13.15 9.67
N GLU A 8 0.57 -13.68 9.74
CA GLU A 8 1.69 -13.30 8.89
C GLU A 8 1.62 -14.02 7.54
N VAL A 9 1.86 -13.27 6.47
CA VAL A 9 2.02 -13.83 5.13
C VAL A 9 3.45 -13.54 4.67
N THR A 10 4.23 -14.60 4.47
CA THR A 10 5.65 -14.51 4.06
C THR A 10 5.86 -14.73 2.56
N GLU A 11 4.91 -15.36 1.88
CA GLU A 11 5.00 -15.69 0.46
C GLU A 11 4.96 -14.43 -0.40
N LEU A 12 6.05 -14.17 -1.12
CA LEU A 12 6.24 -12.96 -1.93
C LEU A 12 5.06 -12.72 -2.89
N ASP A 13 4.61 -13.77 -3.60
CA ASP A 13 3.53 -13.65 -4.57
C ASP A 13 2.23 -13.16 -3.93
N GLN A 14 1.91 -13.59 -2.70
CA GLN A 14 0.72 -13.13 -1.99
C GLN A 14 0.85 -11.69 -1.49
N GLN A 15 2.06 -11.27 -1.09
CA GLN A 15 2.33 -9.88 -0.71
C GLN A 15 2.19 -8.95 -1.92
N VAL A 16 2.74 -9.35 -3.06
CA VAL A 16 2.66 -8.63 -4.33
C VAL A 16 1.23 -8.59 -4.88
N GLU A 17 0.47 -9.68 -4.74
CA GLU A 17 -0.96 -9.71 -5.09
C GLU A 17 -1.72 -8.60 -4.36
N LEU A 18 -1.51 -8.43 -3.05
CA LEU A 18 -2.15 -7.35 -2.30
C LEU A 18 -1.75 -5.95 -2.81
N ILE A 19 -0.45 -5.75 -3.11
CA ILE A 19 0.04 -4.48 -3.68
C ILE A 19 -0.64 -4.19 -5.02
N ARG A 20 -0.81 -5.21 -5.89
CA ARG A 20 -1.44 -5.05 -7.21
C ARG A 20 -2.94 -4.79 -7.11
N GLU A 21 -3.64 -5.49 -6.22
CA GLU A 21 -5.07 -5.29 -5.98
C GLU A 21 -5.36 -3.93 -5.34
N TYR A 22 -4.48 -3.45 -4.45
CA TYR A 22 -4.62 -2.18 -3.71
C TYR A 22 -3.38 -1.28 -3.89
N PRO A 23 -3.14 -0.73 -5.10
CA PRO A 23 -1.88 -0.09 -5.47
C PRO A 23 -1.72 1.35 -4.96
N LEU A 24 -2.79 1.97 -4.44
CA LEU A 24 -2.71 3.28 -3.82
C LEU A 24 -2.05 3.15 -2.44
N GLY A 25 -0.73 3.27 -2.43
CA GLY A 25 0.08 3.19 -1.22
C GLY A 25 0.19 4.54 -0.51
N THR A 26 0.43 4.50 0.80
CA THR A 26 0.87 5.67 1.57
C THR A 26 2.36 5.55 1.84
N MET A 27 3.16 6.39 1.20
CA MET A 27 4.60 6.47 1.44
C MET A 27 4.88 7.41 2.60
N PHE A 28 5.71 6.97 3.54
CA PHE A 28 6.19 7.69 4.70
C PHE A 28 7.71 7.81 4.62
N SER A 29 8.22 9.00 4.90
CA SER A 29 9.65 9.26 5.04
C SER A 29 9.91 10.18 6.22
N TYR A 30 11.10 10.02 6.82
CA TYR A 30 11.55 10.84 7.94
C TYR A 30 12.97 11.34 7.69
N ASN A 31 13.19 12.63 7.95
CA ASN A 31 14.51 13.23 8.01
C ASN A 31 14.74 13.78 9.42
N GLY A 32 15.30 12.93 10.29
CA GLY A 32 15.75 13.37 11.60
C GLY A 32 17.01 14.21 11.42
N GLY A 33 16.86 15.53 11.47
CA GLY A 33 17.93 16.48 11.23
C GLY A 33 19.23 16.12 11.97
N LYS A 34 20.38 16.32 11.30
CA LYS A 34 21.70 16.12 11.93
C LYS A 34 21.87 17.10 13.09
N SER A 35 21.85 16.59 14.33
CA SER A 35 22.23 17.28 15.58
C SER A 35 21.53 18.62 15.83
N ARG A 36 20.41 18.56 16.57
CA ARG A 36 19.63 19.71 17.08
C ARG A 36 20.43 20.71 17.94
N LEU A 37 21.70 20.42 18.27
CA LEU A 37 22.53 21.30 19.11
C LEU A 37 22.97 22.59 18.37
N LEU A 38 23.14 22.54 17.04
CA LEU A 38 23.56 23.69 16.23
C LEU A 38 22.38 24.49 15.66
N ASP A 39 21.25 23.84 15.36
CA ASP A 39 20.05 24.52 14.84
C ASP A 39 19.29 25.29 15.93
N TYR A 40 19.41 24.88 17.20
CA TYR A 40 18.86 25.63 18.35
C TYR A 40 19.36 27.08 18.43
N PHE A 41 20.59 27.35 17.96
CA PHE A 41 21.14 28.71 17.92
C PHE A 41 20.81 29.48 16.63
N LYS A 42 20.13 28.85 15.67
CA LYS A 42 19.78 29.46 14.37
C LYS A 42 18.30 29.81 14.22
N SER A 43 17.39 29.16 14.94
CA SER A 43 15.95 29.42 14.78
C SER A 43 15.44 30.51 15.72
N GLY A 44 15.61 31.77 15.31
CA GLY A 44 14.91 32.92 15.89
C GLY A 44 13.54 33.21 15.23
N LYS A 45 12.93 32.22 14.59
CA LYS A 45 11.61 32.32 13.97
C LYS A 45 10.72 31.18 14.46
N GLU A 46 9.65 31.54 15.15
CA GLU A 46 8.66 30.64 15.74
C GLU A 46 7.73 29.93 14.71
N ASP A 47 7.96 30.09 13.40
CA ASP A 47 7.06 29.59 12.34
C ASP A 47 7.62 28.40 11.52
N ASP A 48 8.80 27.86 11.84
CA ASP A 48 9.39 26.74 11.08
C ASP A 48 8.83 25.37 11.55
N ALA A 49 7.62 25.09 11.07
CA ALA A 49 7.02 23.80 10.72
C ALA A 49 7.32 22.57 11.61
N ILE A 50 6.34 22.24 12.45
CA ILE A 50 6.19 20.92 13.11
C ILE A 50 6.09 19.76 12.08
N ASP A 51 5.82 20.07 10.80
CA ASP A 51 5.73 19.10 9.68
C ASP A 51 7.04 18.89 8.88
N SER A 52 8.14 19.57 9.22
CA SER A 52 9.34 19.56 8.36
C SER A 52 10.14 18.25 8.38
N GLU A 53 9.97 17.40 9.39
CA GLU A 53 10.80 16.19 9.53
C GLU A 53 10.11 14.90 9.04
N MET A 54 8.78 14.84 9.02
CA MET A 54 8.00 13.67 8.57
C MET A 54 7.12 14.03 7.39
N CYS A 55 7.12 13.21 6.34
CA CYS A 55 6.21 13.38 5.22
C CYS A 55 5.44 12.10 4.93
N ALA A 56 4.14 12.26 4.62
CA ALA A 56 3.29 11.20 4.10
C ALA A 56 2.72 11.63 2.74
N THR A 57 2.67 10.73 1.77
CA THR A 57 2.04 10.99 0.47
C THR A 57 1.35 9.74 -0.04
N HIS A 58 0.11 9.90 -0.48
CA HIS A 58 -0.65 8.84 -1.15
C HIS A 58 -0.29 8.83 -2.65
N VAL A 59 0.18 7.69 -3.14
CA VAL A 59 0.68 7.54 -4.51
C VAL A 59 0.32 6.15 -5.05
N PRO A 60 -0.16 6.03 -6.30
CA PRO A 60 -0.24 4.74 -6.97
C PRO A 60 1.16 4.18 -7.23
N PHE A 61 1.40 2.94 -6.83
CA PHE A 61 2.64 2.22 -7.10
C PHE A 61 2.40 1.04 -8.03
N CYS A 62 3.42 0.70 -8.82
CA CYS A 62 3.52 -0.56 -9.54
C CYS A 62 4.70 -1.36 -9.01
N TYR A 63 4.48 -2.66 -8.76
CA TYR A 63 5.55 -3.58 -8.39
C TYR A 63 6.23 -4.13 -9.64
N VAL A 64 7.56 -4.01 -9.68
CA VAL A 64 8.41 -4.59 -10.72
C VAL A 64 9.29 -5.66 -10.09
N ALA A 65 9.15 -6.90 -10.60
CA ALA A 65 9.91 -8.03 -10.12
C ALA A 65 11.43 -7.82 -10.28
N GLY A 66 12.20 -8.28 -9.31
CA GLY A 66 13.65 -8.37 -9.44
C GLY A 66 14.05 -9.47 -10.43
N ASN A 67 15.28 -9.39 -10.94
CA ASN A 67 15.88 -10.52 -11.63
C ASN A 67 16.20 -11.62 -10.61
N SER A 68 16.25 -12.88 -11.06
CA SER A 68 16.66 -14.01 -10.22
C SER A 68 17.96 -13.69 -9.46
N GLY A 69 17.86 -13.52 -8.13
CA GLY A 69 19.00 -13.22 -7.25
C GLY A 69 19.19 -11.76 -6.83
N THR A 70 18.38 -10.80 -7.29
CA THR A 70 18.55 -9.36 -6.98
C THR A 70 17.61 -8.82 -5.89
N GLY A 71 17.12 -9.69 -5.00
CA GLY A 71 16.21 -9.32 -3.92
C GLY A 71 14.73 -9.29 -4.31
N PRO A 72 13.85 -8.76 -3.45
CA PRO A 72 12.39 -8.85 -3.57
C PRO A 72 11.78 -7.93 -4.63
N GLY A 73 12.56 -7.31 -5.51
CA GLY A 73 12.08 -6.40 -6.56
C GLY A 73 12.06 -4.92 -6.14
N LYS A 74 11.28 -4.13 -6.87
CA LYS A 74 11.20 -2.66 -6.69
C LYS A 74 9.76 -2.16 -6.84
N LEU A 75 9.45 -1.04 -6.20
CA LEU A 75 8.24 -0.26 -6.50
C LEU A 75 8.60 0.91 -7.40
N ILE A 76 7.76 1.21 -8.37
CA ILE A 76 7.86 2.42 -9.20
C ILE A 76 6.60 3.27 -9.05
N ALA A 77 6.78 4.58 -9.09
CA ALA A 77 5.72 5.58 -9.02
C ALA A 77 6.19 6.90 -9.64
N HIS A 78 5.30 7.90 -9.65
CA HIS A 78 5.68 9.28 -9.93
C HIS A 78 5.08 10.25 -8.91
N LEU A 79 5.76 11.37 -8.70
CA LEU A 79 5.24 12.51 -7.95
C LEU A 79 5.21 13.75 -8.84
N ALA A 80 4.34 14.70 -8.52
CA ALA A 80 4.47 16.06 -9.04
C ALA A 80 5.85 16.62 -8.64
N ARG A 81 6.52 17.33 -9.56
CA ARG A 81 7.86 17.91 -9.34
C ARG A 81 7.96 18.80 -8.11
N ARG A 82 6.87 19.50 -7.78
CA ARG A 82 6.78 20.43 -6.65
C ARG A 82 6.35 19.76 -5.34
N ASN A 83 6.19 18.43 -5.32
CA ASN A 83 5.85 17.73 -4.09
C ASN A 83 7.06 17.77 -3.14
N GLN A 84 6.85 18.32 -1.94
CA GLN A 84 7.88 18.45 -0.89
C GLN A 84 8.54 17.10 -0.51
N HIS A 85 7.85 15.99 -0.69
CA HIS A 85 8.38 14.65 -0.44
C HIS A 85 9.58 14.32 -1.35
N VAL A 86 9.68 14.95 -2.53
CA VAL A 86 10.80 14.74 -3.46
C VAL A 86 12.12 15.19 -2.83
N GLU A 87 12.16 16.41 -2.29
CA GLU A 87 13.37 16.94 -1.63
C GLU A 87 13.73 16.14 -0.38
N LEU A 88 12.70 15.70 0.37
CA LEU A 88 12.91 14.86 1.55
C LEU A 88 13.57 13.52 1.20
N LEU A 89 13.12 12.86 0.13
CA LEU A 89 13.68 11.58 -0.31
C LEU A 89 15.10 11.72 -0.87
N GLU A 90 15.43 12.84 -1.51
CA GLU A 90 16.81 13.13 -1.96
C GLU A 90 17.77 13.28 -0.77
N GLN A 91 17.29 13.80 0.37
CA GLN A 91 18.08 13.97 1.58
C GLN A 91 18.11 12.70 2.46
N SER A 92 16.97 12.00 2.55
CA SER A 92 16.76 10.80 3.37
C SER A 92 16.00 9.76 2.54
N PRO A 93 16.71 8.87 1.82
CA PRO A 93 16.08 7.96 0.86
C PRO A 93 15.34 6.79 1.50
N ASN A 94 15.46 6.58 2.81
CA ASN A 94 14.77 5.49 3.48
C ASN A 94 13.28 5.82 3.61
N CYS A 95 12.42 4.93 3.13
CA CYS A 95 10.97 5.11 3.19
C CYS A 95 10.24 3.81 3.58
N LEU A 96 8.98 3.98 4.00
CA LEU A 96 8.00 2.93 4.24
C LEU A 96 6.80 3.21 3.34
N VAL A 97 6.38 2.25 2.52
CA VAL A 97 5.10 2.31 1.79
C VAL A 97 4.11 1.34 2.42
N VAL A 98 2.92 1.84 2.77
CA VAL A 98 1.84 1.02 3.34
C VAL A 98 0.73 0.87 2.30
N PHE A 99 0.41 -0.38 1.99
CA PHE A 99 -0.75 -0.77 1.19
C PHE A 99 -1.78 -1.43 2.11
N GLN A 100 -3.04 -1.05 1.97
CA GLN A 100 -4.13 -1.52 2.83
C GLN A 100 -5.25 -2.08 1.95
N SER A 101 -5.75 -3.26 2.31
CA SER A 101 -6.89 -3.89 1.65
C SER A 101 -8.21 -3.26 2.09
N VAL A 102 -9.32 -3.84 1.64
CA VAL A 102 -10.59 -3.67 2.32
C VAL A 102 -10.49 -4.04 3.81
N ASP A 103 -11.17 -3.30 4.66
CA ASP A 103 -11.27 -3.56 6.10
C ASP A 103 -12.72 -3.48 6.58
N SER A 104 -13.03 -4.06 7.74
CA SER A 104 -14.30 -3.79 8.43
C SER A 104 -14.23 -4.05 9.92
N TYR A 105 -15.02 -3.29 10.67
CA TYR A 105 -15.38 -3.64 12.03
C TYR A 105 -16.12 -4.99 12.06
N VAL A 106 -15.80 -5.81 13.06
CA VAL A 106 -16.45 -7.09 13.34
C VAL A 106 -17.12 -7.01 14.70
N SER A 107 -18.46 -6.99 14.66
CA SER A 107 -19.28 -6.98 15.85
C SER A 107 -19.24 -8.34 16.56
N PRO A 108 -19.13 -8.38 17.91
CA PRO A 108 -19.32 -9.61 18.67
C PRO A 108 -20.69 -10.27 18.47
N GLU A 109 -21.69 -9.53 17.99
CA GLU A 109 -23.01 -10.09 17.66
C GLU A 109 -22.96 -11.06 16.47
N TYR A 110 -21.92 -10.99 15.63
CA TYR A 110 -21.74 -11.94 14.53
C TYR A 110 -21.32 -13.32 15.02
N TYR A 111 -20.76 -13.45 16.22
CA TYR A 111 -20.29 -14.73 16.75
C TYR A 111 -21.44 -15.54 17.38
N PRO A 112 -21.86 -16.69 16.82
CA PRO A 112 -22.96 -17.46 17.40
C PRO A 112 -22.63 -17.97 18.81
N LEU A 113 -21.35 -18.23 19.10
CA LEU A 113 -20.91 -18.66 20.44
C LEU A 113 -20.97 -17.55 21.49
N LYS A 114 -21.11 -16.27 21.11
CA LYS A 114 -21.23 -15.16 22.07
C LYS A 114 -22.42 -15.33 23.00
N LYS A 115 -23.54 -15.86 22.49
CA LYS A 115 -24.73 -16.16 23.31
C LYS A 115 -24.49 -17.23 24.39
N LYS A 116 -23.44 -18.04 24.26
CA LYS A 116 -23.11 -19.11 25.21
C LYS A 116 -22.12 -18.66 26.27
N THR A 117 -21.07 -17.92 25.89
CA THR A 117 -19.97 -17.58 26.82
C THR A 117 -19.94 -16.12 27.24
N HIS A 118 -20.49 -15.21 26.43
CA HIS A 118 -20.33 -13.75 26.56
C HIS A 118 -18.88 -13.24 26.63
N LYS A 119 -17.89 -14.08 26.27
CA LYS A 119 -16.45 -13.75 26.30
C LYS A 119 -15.94 -13.40 24.89
N PHE A 120 -16.51 -12.36 24.30
CA PHE A 120 -16.09 -11.86 22.98
C PHE A 120 -15.95 -10.35 23.01
N VAL A 121 -14.94 -9.85 22.30
CA VAL A 121 -14.65 -8.42 22.15
C VAL A 121 -14.71 -8.03 20.68
N PRO A 122 -15.05 -6.77 20.37
CA PRO A 122 -15.06 -6.30 18.99
C PRO A 122 -13.65 -6.30 18.39
N THR A 123 -13.57 -6.37 17.07
CA THR A 123 -12.29 -6.30 16.37
C THR A 123 -12.44 -5.69 14.97
N TRP A 124 -11.35 -5.62 14.22
CA TRP A 124 -11.30 -5.20 12.82
C TRP A 124 -10.63 -6.26 11.98
N ASP A 125 -11.23 -6.61 10.86
CA ASP A 125 -10.57 -7.43 9.85
C ASP A 125 -10.03 -6.56 8.73
N PHE A 126 -8.81 -6.86 8.31
CA PHE A 126 -8.06 -6.09 7.32
C PHE A 126 -6.82 -6.87 6.87
N GLY A 127 -6.33 -6.52 5.70
CA GLY A 127 -5.03 -6.89 5.16
C GLY A 127 -4.15 -5.66 4.97
N CYS A 128 -2.86 -5.78 5.19
CA CYS A 128 -1.90 -4.75 4.82
C CYS A 128 -0.52 -5.31 4.49
N VAL A 129 0.19 -4.60 3.63
CA VAL A 129 1.62 -4.82 3.35
C VAL A 129 2.37 -3.53 3.65
N HIS A 130 3.40 -3.65 4.48
CA HIS A 130 4.39 -2.62 4.75
C HIS A 130 5.65 -2.95 3.96
N VAL A 131 6.00 -2.10 2.99
CA VAL A 131 7.20 -2.22 2.17
C VAL A 131 8.24 -1.22 2.65
N TYR A 132 9.38 -1.72 3.11
CA TYR A 132 10.52 -0.90 3.48
C TYR A 132 11.50 -0.87 2.32
N GLY A 133 12.10 0.29 2.06
CA GLY A 133 13.01 0.41 0.93
C GLY A 133 13.80 1.70 0.92
N ARG A 134 14.58 1.84 -0.16
CA ARG A 134 15.36 3.04 -0.44
C ARG A 134 14.87 3.64 -1.76
N ALA A 135 14.34 4.85 -1.69
CA ALA A 135 13.87 5.59 -2.84
C ALA A 135 15.03 6.25 -3.59
N ARG A 136 14.90 6.29 -4.91
CA ARG A 136 15.71 7.06 -5.84
C ARG A 136 14.77 7.93 -6.67
N ILE A 137 14.99 9.24 -6.64
CA ILE A 137 14.27 10.19 -7.50
C ILE A 137 14.92 10.17 -8.89
N ILE A 138 14.08 9.97 -9.92
CA ILE A 138 14.48 9.98 -11.33
C ILE A 138 14.00 11.30 -11.93
N ARG A 139 14.97 12.17 -12.26
CA ARG A 139 14.73 13.44 -12.93
C ARG A 139 15.24 13.36 -14.36
N ASP A 140 14.51 14.01 -15.26
CA ASP A 140 14.97 14.34 -16.60
C ASP A 140 15.46 13.13 -17.42
N ASP A 141 14.84 11.97 -17.19
CA ASP A 141 15.01 10.74 -17.99
C ASP A 141 13.67 10.39 -18.67
N PRO A 142 13.40 10.93 -19.87
CA PRO A 142 12.12 10.72 -20.53
C PRO A 142 11.85 9.24 -20.87
N ALA A 143 12.88 8.45 -21.16
CA ALA A 143 12.71 7.04 -21.51
C ALA A 143 12.24 6.25 -20.28
N TRP A 144 12.91 6.42 -19.14
CA TRP A 144 12.52 5.78 -17.89
C TRP A 144 11.13 6.24 -17.43
N LEU A 145 10.84 7.55 -17.52
CA LEU A 145 9.53 8.08 -17.15
C LEU A 145 8.41 7.49 -18.02
N LEU A 146 8.63 7.35 -19.33
CA LEU A 146 7.65 6.77 -20.23
C LEU A 146 7.42 5.28 -19.93
N GLU A 147 8.47 4.51 -19.64
CA GLU A 147 8.36 3.11 -19.23
C GLU A 147 7.55 2.97 -17.94
N MET A 148 7.86 3.79 -16.93
CA MET A 148 7.15 3.79 -15.66
C MET A 148 5.68 4.20 -15.80
N LEU A 149 5.38 5.20 -16.64
CA LEU A 149 4.00 5.59 -16.94
C LEU A 149 3.23 4.46 -17.62
N ASN A 150 3.83 3.79 -18.61
CA ASN A 150 3.20 2.63 -19.26
C ASN A 150 2.92 1.52 -18.24
N ALA A 151 3.87 1.18 -17.37
CA ALA A 151 3.69 0.12 -16.37
C ALA A 151 2.54 0.42 -15.37
N ILE A 152 2.47 1.65 -14.86
CA ILE A 152 1.41 2.05 -13.92
C ILE A 152 0.06 2.11 -14.65
N THR A 153 0.00 2.65 -15.86
CA THR A 153 -1.22 2.69 -16.68
C THR A 153 -1.71 1.29 -17.01
N ASP A 154 -0.82 0.41 -17.49
CA ASP A 154 -1.18 -0.94 -17.89
C ASP A 154 -1.71 -1.75 -16.70
N GLN A 155 -1.11 -1.60 -15.50
CA GLN A 155 -1.61 -2.26 -14.29
C GLN A 155 -3.07 -1.91 -13.96
N GLU A 156 -3.50 -0.67 -14.20
CA GLU A 156 -4.88 -0.25 -13.93
C GLU A 156 -5.83 -0.58 -15.09
N GLU A 157 -5.38 -0.39 -16.33
CA GLU A 157 -6.17 -0.71 -17.52
C GLU A 157 -6.41 -2.22 -17.65
N GLU A 158 -5.47 -3.07 -17.22
CA GLU A 158 -5.65 -4.53 -17.13
C GLU A 158 -6.79 -4.95 -16.20
N LYS A 159 -7.15 -4.12 -15.20
CA LYS A 159 -8.29 -4.39 -14.31
C LYS A 159 -9.63 -4.05 -14.95
N ARG A 160 -9.63 -3.30 -16.07
CA ARG A 160 -10.87 -2.96 -16.77
C ARG A 160 -11.43 -4.19 -17.50
N PRO A 161 -12.76 -4.39 -17.46
CA PRO A 161 -13.40 -5.53 -18.13
C PRO A 161 -13.46 -5.37 -19.66
N ASP A 162 -13.41 -4.13 -20.16
CA ASP A 162 -13.44 -3.84 -21.60
C ASP A 162 -12.02 -3.88 -22.19
N GLU A 163 -11.53 -5.09 -22.47
CA GLU A 163 -10.16 -5.32 -22.94
C GLU A 163 -9.83 -4.61 -24.25
N ALA A 164 -10.82 -4.49 -25.14
CA ALA A 164 -10.64 -3.91 -26.47
C ALA A 164 -10.43 -2.39 -26.44
N ASN A 165 -10.88 -1.72 -25.37
CA ASN A 165 -10.81 -0.26 -25.20
C ASN A 165 -9.93 0.14 -24.01
N ARG A 166 -8.92 -0.68 -23.69
CA ARG A 166 -7.87 -0.32 -22.72
C ARG A 166 -6.99 0.77 -23.30
N TRP A 167 -6.91 1.89 -22.59
CA TRP A 167 -6.15 3.05 -23.00
C TRP A 167 -4.65 2.81 -22.85
N LYS A 168 -3.85 3.27 -23.80
CA LYS A 168 -2.39 3.23 -23.77
C LYS A 168 -1.81 4.64 -23.69
N VAL A 169 -0.68 4.79 -22.98
CA VAL A 169 0.01 6.09 -22.87
C VAL A 169 0.35 6.66 -24.25
N SER A 170 0.65 5.80 -25.23
CA SER A 170 0.91 6.20 -26.62
C SER A 170 -0.28 6.80 -27.36
N GLU A 171 -1.51 6.70 -26.83
CA GLU A 171 -2.70 7.36 -27.39
C GLU A 171 -2.81 8.82 -26.97
N ALA A 172 -2.05 9.26 -25.96
CA ALA A 172 -1.93 10.69 -25.67
C ALA A 172 -1.28 11.42 -26.84
N GLU A 173 -1.73 12.65 -27.12
CA GLU A 173 -1.08 13.49 -28.12
C GLU A 173 0.39 13.76 -27.71
N PRO A 174 1.37 13.56 -28.60
CA PRO A 174 2.79 13.58 -28.23
C PRO A 174 3.25 14.86 -27.52
N SER A 175 2.87 16.03 -28.02
CA SER A 175 3.30 17.31 -27.41
C SER A 175 2.68 17.53 -26.03
N TYR A 176 1.45 17.07 -25.83
CA TYR A 176 0.76 17.06 -24.55
C TYR A 176 1.45 16.13 -23.57
N LEU A 177 1.76 14.90 -23.99
CA LEU A 177 2.46 13.90 -23.16
C LEU A 177 3.82 14.43 -22.70
N GLU A 178 4.64 14.94 -23.62
CA GLU A 178 5.95 15.53 -23.31
C GLU A 178 5.84 16.67 -22.29
N ARG A 179 4.80 17.52 -22.41
CA ARG A 179 4.56 18.61 -21.46
C ARG A 179 4.16 18.09 -20.08
N MET A 180 3.35 17.05 -19.98
CA MET A 180 2.94 16.47 -18.70
C MET A 180 4.07 15.70 -18.02
N MET A 181 4.92 15.02 -18.78
CA MET A 181 6.12 14.36 -18.24
C MET A 181 7.10 15.37 -17.59
N LYS A 182 7.12 16.62 -18.06
CA LYS A 182 7.92 17.69 -17.43
C LYS A 182 7.36 18.16 -16.09
N GLU A 183 6.14 17.80 -15.71
CA GLU A 183 5.55 18.19 -14.42
C GLU A 183 5.73 17.11 -13.34
N VAL A 184 6.26 15.94 -13.70
CA VAL A 184 6.46 14.82 -12.78
C VAL A 184 7.94 14.42 -12.66
N VAL A 185 8.25 13.74 -11.57
CA VAL A 185 9.49 12.98 -11.35
C VAL A 185 9.16 11.53 -11.09
N GLY A 186 10.04 10.66 -11.52
CA GLY A 186 9.96 9.24 -11.25
C GLY A 186 10.45 8.92 -9.84
N ILE A 187 9.90 7.88 -9.25
CA ILE A 187 10.39 7.28 -8.02
C ILE A 187 10.60 5.81 -8.26
N GLU A 188 11.78 5.33 -7.93
CA GLU A 188 12.11 3.91 -7.84
C GLU A 188 12.47 3.59 -6.39
N ILE A 189 11.80 2.62 -5.79
CA ILE A 189 12.07 2.16 -4.42
C ILE A 189 12.62 0.74 -4.51
N GLU A 190 13.90 0.59 -4.22
CA GLU A 190 14.50 -0.73 -4.04
C GLU A 190 13.97 -1.32 -2.73
N ILE A 191 13.29 -2.47 -2.82
CA ILE A 191 12.64 -3.09 -1.66
C ILE A 191 13.72 -3.79 -0.82
N SER A 192 13.83 -3.40 0.44
CA SER A 192 14.75 -4.03 1.40
C SER A 192 14.06 -5.14 2.20
N SER A 193 12.79 -4.95 2.56
CA SER A 193 11.99 -5.95 3.25
C SER A 193 10.50 -5.64 3.14
N MET A 194 9.68 -6.67 3.32
CA MET A 194 8.23 -6.55 3.37
C MET A 194 7.67 -7.25 4.61
N GLN A 195 6.59 -6.68 5.12
CA GLN A 195 5.84 -7.22 6.26
C GLN A 195 4.37 -7.24 5.88
N CYS A 196 3.75 -8.42 5.86
CA CYS A 196 2.35 -8.57 5.47
C CYS A 196 1.53 -9.18 6.60
N LYS A 197 0.39 -8.57 6.88
CA LYS A 197 -0.55 -9.01 7.89
C LYS A 197 -1.92 -9.16 7.27
N MET A 198 -2.48 -10.36 7.38
CA MET A 198 -3.85 -10.66 6.98
C MET A 198 -4.63 -11.08 8.23
N LYS A 199 -5.55 -10.24 8.69
CA LYS A 199 -6.37 -10.53 9.87
C LYS A 199 -7.83 -10.72 9.45
N PHE A 200 -8.26 -11.98 9.40
CA PHE A 200 -9.59 -12.40 8.96
C PHE A 200 -10.04 -13.65 9.73
N GLN A 201 -10.12 -13.54 11.07
CA GLN A 201 -10.72 -14.55 11.97
C GLN A 201 -10.05 -15.94 12.04
N GLN A 202 -8.77 -16.05 11.70
CA GLN A 202 -8.04 -17.33 11.67
C GLN A 202 -8.07 -18.11 13.00
N ASP A 203 -8.16 -17.40 14.12
CA ASP A 203 -8.18 -17.94 15.48
C ASP A 203 -9.59 -18.35 15.96
N GLN A 204 -10.65 -17.97 15.26
CA GLN A 204 -12.04 -18.26 15.65
C GLN A 204 -12.49 -19.65 15.21
N PRO A 205 -13.35 -20.37 15.96
CA PRO A 205 -13.90 -21.64 15.48
C PRO A 205 -14.79 -21.45 14.23
N PRO A 206 -14.95 -22.48 13.36
CA PRO A 206 -15.67 -22.34 12.09
C PRO A 206 -17.08 -21.76 12.21
N VAL A 207 -17.81 -22.13 13.28
CA VAL A 207 -19.15 -21.59 13.57
C VAL A 207 -19.17 -20.07 13.74
N ASN A 208 -18.12 -19.50 14.34
CA ASN A 208 -17.99 -18.05 14.50
C ASN A 208 -17.61 -17.39 13.19
N VAL A 209 -16.72 -18.00 12.42
CA VAL A 209 -16.33 -17.48 11.10
C VAL A 209 -17.53 -17.46 10.15
N ASN A 210 -18.33 -18.53 10.11
CA ASN A 210 -19.58 -18.55 9.34
C ASN A 210 -20.58 -17.48 9.80
N GLY A 211 -20.62 -17.17 11.10
CA GLY A 211 -21.40 -16.04 11.61
C GLY A 211 -20.87 -14.67 11.18
N VAL A 212 -19.54 -14.49 11.13
CA VAL A 212 -18.91 -13.26 10.59
C VAL A 212 -19.21 -13.09 9.11
N LEU A 213 -19.12 -14.15 8.31
CA LEU A 213 -19.45 -14.14 6.88
C LEU A 213 -20.91 -13.78 6.63
N ASP A 214 -21.84 -14.31 7.44
CA ASP A 214 -23.26 -13.94 7.43
C ASP A 214 -23.45 -12.46 7.81
N GLY A 215 -22.78 -11.99 8.87
CA GLY A 215 -22.79 -10.59 9.29
C GLY A 215 -22.33 -9.63 8.17
N TYR A 216 -21.22 -9.94 7.49
CA TYR A 216 -20.76 -9.16 6.34
C TYR A 216 -21.83 -9.04 5.27
N SER A 217 -22.46 -10.17 4.90
CA SER A 217 -23.46 -10.20 3.83
C SER A 217 -24.73 -9.40 4.15
N LYS A 218 -25.06 -9.24 5.43
CA LYS A 218 -26.28 -8.57 5.91
C LYS A 218 -26.09 -7.08 6.16
N GLU A 219 -24.92 -6.68 6.63
CA GLU A 219 -24.69 -5.34 7.17
C GLU A 219 -23.75 -4.48 6.33
N LEU A 220 -22.96 -5.05 5.43
CA LEU A 220 -22.03 -4.31 4.58
C LEU A 220 -22.57 -4.16 3.16
N ASP A 221 -22.00 -3.22 2.41
CA ASP A 221 -22.26 -3.13 0.97
C ASP A 221 -21.77 -4.41 0.26
N ALA A 222 -22.46 -4.80 -0.83
CA ALA A 222 -22.26 -6.10 -1.46
C ALA A 222 -20.82 -6.32 -1.95
N ALA A 223 -20.19 -5.29 -2.51
CA ALA A 223 -18.83 -5.38 -3.01
C ALA A 223 -17.82 -5.59 -1.87
N LYS A 224 -17.93 -4.79 -0.80
CA LYS A 224 -17.12 -4.92 0.40
C LYS A 224 -17.31 -6.27 1.09
N ALA A 225 -18.57 -6.72 1.22
CA ALA A 225 -18.91 -8.01 1.82
C ALA A 225 -18.27 -9.17 1.05
N GLN A 226 -18.29 -9.11 -0.30
CA GLN A 226 -17.69 -10.10 -1.18
C GLN A 226 -16.16 -10.16 -1.02
N GLU A 227 -15.47 -9.02 -1.01
CA GLU A 227 -14.01 -8.97 -0.84
C GLU A 227 -13.57 -9.45 0.54
N LEU A 228 -14.21 -8.99 1.62
CA LEU A 228 -13.92 -9.49 2.98
C LEU A 228 -14.18 -10.99 3.11
N SER A 229 -15.25 -11.47 2.48
CA SER A 229 -15.59 -12.89 2.37
C SER A 229 -14.51 -13.71 1.65
N LYS A 230 -13.97 -13.18 0.55
CA LYS A 230 -12.88 -13.79 -0.24
C LYS A 230 -11.63 -13.91 0.63
N PHE A 231 -11.19 -12.82 1.27
CA PHE A 231 -10.01 -12.84 2.15
C PHE A 231 -10.18 -13.77 3.34
N THR A 232 -11.35 -13.75 3.99
CA THR A 232 -11.65 -14.64 5.12
C THR A 232 -11.52 -16.09 4.72
N ARG A 233 -12.13 -16.52 3.61
CA ARG A 233 -12.01 -17.91 3.15
C ARG A 233 -10.59 -18.27 2.71
N LYS A 234 -9.89 -17.36 2.02
CA LYS A 234 -8.52 -17.57 1.53
C LYS A 234 -7.52 -17.80 2.66
N HIS A 235 -7.65 -17.06 3.76
CA HIS A 235 -6.67 -17.08 4.85
C HIS A 235 -7.09 -17.93 6.05
N TYR A 236 -8.28 -18.51 6.05
CA TYR A 236 -8.76 -19.33 7.15
C TYR A 236 -8.20 -20.78 7.05
N PRO A 237 -7.58 -21.33 8.11
CA PRO A 237 -6.80 -22.56 8.02
C PRO A 237 -7.63 -23.86 8.14
N ARG A 238 -8.97 -23.78 8.19
CA ARG A 238 -9.88 -24.91 8.40
C ARG A 238 -11.02 -24.87 7.39
N ASP A 239 -11.73 -25.98 7.22
CA ASP A 239 -12.92 -26.02 6.37
C ASP A 239 -14.07 -25.16 6.95
N LEU A 240 -14.82 -24.50 6.05
CA LEU A 240 -15.95 -23.61 6.36
C LEU A 240 -17.26 -24.10 5.73
#